data_AF-A0A8K1D6Y5-F1
#
_entry.id   AF-A0A8K1D6Y5-F1
#
_cell.length_a   1.000
_cell.length_b   1.000
_cell.length_c   1.000
_cell.angle_alpha   90.00
_cell.angle_beta   90.00
_cell.angle_gamma   90.00
#
_symmetry.space_group_name_H-M   'P 1'
#
loop_
_entity.id
_entity.type
_entity.pdbx_description
1 polymer ?
#
loop_
_entity_poly.entity_id
_entity_poly.type
_entity_poly.pdbx_seq_one_letter_code
_entity_poly.pdbx_strand_id
1 'polypeptide(L)'
;PGRVKTLLAEEQDPERRQVLDGRQLALKISANSVYGFTGAQAGRLPCLEISQSVTGFGRQMIEKTKQLVESKYSDVQVVYGDTDSVMCRLAVPAVPEAAARGREVAAWVSGHFPSPIRLEFEK
;
A
#
# COMPACT_ATOMS: atom_id res chain seq x y z
N PRO A 1 -10.40 -3.69 9.66
CA PRO A 1 -10.60 -2.66 8.60
C PRO A 1 -11.58 -3.08 7.49
N GLY A 2 -11.43 -4.27 6.88
CA GLY A 2 -12.20 -4.68 5.69
C GLY A 2 -13.72 -4.51 5.80
N ARG A 3 -14.35 -5.05 6.85
CA ARG A 3 -15.81 -4.92 7.06
C ARG A 3 -16.29 -3.47 7.17
N VAL A 4 -15.50 -2.59 7.81
CA VAL A 4 -15.86 -1.16 7.97
C VAL A 4 -15.73 -0.42 6.63
N LYS A 5 -14.74 -0.78 5.81
CA LYS A 5 -14.60 -0.24 4.45
C LYS A 5 -15.77 -0.63 3.55
N THR A 6 -16.29 -1.86 3.67
CA THR A 6 -17.51 -2.28 2.95
C THR A 6 -18.72 -1.43 3.34
N LEU A 7 -18.96 -1.25 4.65
CA LEU A 7 -20.04 -0.38 5.15
C LEU A 7 -19.87 1.07 4.67
N LEU A 8 -18.64 1.58 4.67
CA LEU A 8 -18.33 2.94 4.19
C LEU A 8 -18.65 3.12 2.70
N ALA A 9 -18.47 2.08 1.89
CA ALA A 9 -18.77 2.12 0.46
C ALA A 9 -20.28 2.13 0.17
N GLU A 10 -21.07 1.49 1.03
CA GLU A 10 -22.53 1.40 0.92
C GLU A 10 -23.26 2.61 1.53
N GLU A 11 -22.62 3.32 2.46
CA GLU A 11 -23.21 4.46 3.15
C GLU A 11 -23.28 5.71 2.25
N GLN A 12 -24.44 6.36 2.24
CA GLN A 12 -24.72 7.54 1.42
C GLN A 12 -24.71 8.84 2.23
N ASP A 13 -25.03 8.75 3.52
CA ASP A 13 -25.09 9.92 4.39
C ASP A 13 -23.68 10.48 4.66
N PRO A 14 -23.39 11.75 4.34
CA PRO A 14 -22.04 12.31 4.47
C PRO A 14 -21.49 12.29 5.90
N GLU A 15 -22.32 12.53 6.91
CA GLU A 15 -21.89 12.55 8.31
C GLU A 15 -21.54 11.13 8.78
N ARG A 16 -22.39 10.15 8.49
CA ARG A 16 -22.12 8.74 8.80
C ARG A 16 -20.91 8.20 8.05
N ARG A 17 -20.69 8.61 6.80
CA ARG A 17 -19.47 8.28 6.06
C ARG A 17 -18.22 8.78 6.78
N GLN A 18 -18.22 10.02 7.29
CA GLN A 18 -17.09 10.55 8.06
C GLN A 18 -16.84 9.74 9.33
N VAL A 19 -17.90 9.35 10.06
CA VAL A 19 -17.77 8.51 11.26
C VAL A 19 -17.20 7.12 10.91
N LEU A 20 -17.68 6.49 9.84
CA LEU A 20 -17.19 5.20 9.37
C LEU A 20 -15.73 5.29 8.87
N ASP A 21 -15.35 6.39 8.23
CA ASP A 21 -13.97 6.63 7.84
C ASP A 21 -13.05 6.79 9.07
N GLY A 22 -13.48 7.58 10.06
CA GLY A 22 -12.77 7.68 11.35
C GLY A 22 -12.59 6.31 12.01
N ARG A 23 -13.62 5.45 11.95
CA ARG A 23 -13.56 4.08 12.48
C ARG A 23 -12.55 3.20 11.71
N GLN A 24 -12.51 3.26 10.37
CA GLN A 24 -11.54 2.45 9.62
C GLN A 24 -10.11 2.95 9.83
N LEU A 25 -9.90 4.26 9.95
CA LEU A 25 -8.61 4.88 10.28
C LEU A 25 -8.13 4.46 11.67
N ALA A 26 -9.00 4.48 12.68
CA ALA A 26 -8.64 4.02 14.03
C ALA A 26 -8.17 2.56 14.02
N LEU A 27 -8.86 1.68 13.28
CA LEU A 27 -8.44 0.28 13.13
C LEU A 27 -7.09 0.15 12.38
N LYS A 28 -6.83 1.00 11.38
CA LYS A 28 -5.54 1.04 10.68
C LYS A 28 -4.42 1.47 11.63
N ILE A 29 -4.65 2.52 12.42
CA ILE A 29 -3.68 3.01 13.41
C ILE A 29 -3.39 1.91 14.43
N SER A 30 -4.41 1.27 15.01
CA SER A 30 -4.20 0.18 15.97
C SER A 30 -3.40 -0.98 15.38
N ALA A 31 -3.64 -1.35 14.12
CA ALA A 31 -2.85 -2.39 13.44
C ALA A 31 -1.39 -1.97 13.26
N ASN A 32 -1.14 -0.74 12.83
CA ASN A 32 0.21 -0.19 12.67
C ASN A 32 0.94 -0.06 14.03
N SER A 33 0.21 0.22 15.11
CA SER A 33 0.78 0.28 16.45
C SER A 33 1.34 -1.08 16.92
N VAL A 34 0.90 -2.21 16.36
CA VAL A 34 1.41 -3.54 16.75
C VAL A 34 2.90 -3.69 16.42
N TYR A 35 3.31 -3.36 15.19
CA TYR A 35 4.73 -3.41 14.84
C TYR A 35 5.51 -2.25 15.48
N GLY A 36 4.87 -1.09 15.70
CA GLY A 36 5.47 0.03 16.43
C GLY A 36 5.80 -0.34 17.87
N PHE A 37 4.92 -1.11 18.52
CA PHE A 37 5.10 -1.59 19.89
C PHE A 37 6.33 -2.49 20.03
N THR A 38 6.61 -3.36 19.05
CA THR A 38 7.83 -4.19 19.08
C THR A 38 9.09 -3.35 18.91
N GLY A 39 9.03 -2.20 18.23
CA GLY A 39 10.14 -1.28 18.08
C GLY A 39 10.36 -0.31 19.26
N ALA A 40 9.43 -0.22 20.21
CA ALA A 40 9.46 0.75 21.29
C ALA A 40 10.45 0.33 22.40
N GLN A 41 11.63 0.95 22.42
CA GLN A 41 12.67 0.68 23.43
C GLN A 41 12.20 1.02 24.86
N ALA A 42 11.43 2.10 25.00
CA ALA A 42 10.73 2.45 26.24
C ALA A 42 9.35 1.78 26.27
N GLY A 43 9.34 0.45 26.43
CA GLY A 43 8.14 -0.37 26.37
C GLY A 43 8.23 -1.60 27.28
N ARG A 44 7.10 -2.31 27.43
CA ARG A 44 7.05 -3.51 28.28
C ARG A 44 7.63 -4.76 27.61
N LEU A 45 7.66 -4.81 26.27
CA LEU A 45 8.10 -5.96 25.47
C LEU A 45 8.77 -5.52 24.15
N PRO A 46 9.95 -4.87 24.19
CA PRO A 46 10.70 -4.54 22.98
C PRO A 46 11.24 -5.79 22.29
N CYS A 47 11.06 -5.86 20.97
CA CYS A 47 11.69 -6.84 20.08
C CYS A 47 12.08 -6.12 18.78
N LEU A 48 13.27 -5.54 18.81
CA LEU A 48 13.78 -4.68 17.74
C LEU A 48 13.96 -5.46 16.44
N GLU A 49 14.29 -6.75 16.54
CA GLU A 49 14.49 -7.66 15.43
C GLU A 49 13.25 -7.75 14.55
N ILE A 50 12.05 -7.76 15.14
CA ILE A 50 10.79 -7.76 14.39
C ILE A 50 10.64 -6.43 13.63
N SER A 51 10.84 -5.29 14.30
CA SER A 51 10.71 -3.97 13.66
C SER A 51 11.73 -3.76 12.52
N GLN A 52 12.97 -4.21 12.72
CA GLN A 52 14.02 -4.17 11.70
C GLN A 52 13.69 -5.07 10.52
N SER A 53 13.18 -6.29 10.77
CA SER A 53 12.75 -7.21 9.71
C SER A 53 11.61 -6.64 8.89
N VAL A 54 10.58 -6.06 9.52
CA VAL A 54 9.45 -5.41 8.84
C VAL A 54 9.92 -4.29 7.91
N THR A 55 10.78 -3.38 8.41
CA THR A 55 11.29 -2.28 7.57
C THR A 55 12.25 -2.77 6.48
N GLY A 56 13.01 -3.83 6.74
CA GLY A 56 13.87 -4.48 5.76
C GLY A 56 13.08 -5.07 4.61
N PHE A 57 12.03 -5.84 4.91
CA PHE A 57 11.11 -6.36 3.90
C PHE A 57 10.40 -5.23 3.14
N GLY A 58 9.98 -4.16 3.81
CA GLY A 58 9.38 -2.99 3.15
C GLY A 58 10.26 -2.41 2.05
N ARG A 59 11.54 -2.12 2.38
CA ARG A 59 12.52 -1.62 1.40
C ARG A 59 12.75 -2.60 0.24
N GLN A 60 12.89 -3.89 0.53
CA GLN A 60 13.07 -4.91 -0.51
C GLN A 60 11.86 -5.01 -1.44
N MET A 61 10.64 -4.89 -0.90
CA MET A 61 9.42 -4.96 -1.71
C MET A 61 9.27 -3.75 -2.64
N ILE A 62 9.62 -2.54 -2.19
CA ILE A 62 9.63 -1.35 -3.06
C ILE A 62 10.64 -1.52 -4.19
N GLU A 63 11.88 -1.91 -3.86
CA GLU A 63 12.93 -2.08 -4.86
C GLU A 63 12.58 -3.19 -5.87
N LYS A 64 12.05 -4.33 -5.38
CA LYS A 64 11.56 -5.40 -6.24
C LYS A 64 10.42 -4.93 -7.14
N THR A 65 9.48 -4.14 -6.61
CA THR A 65 8.38 -3.56 -7.39
C THR A 65 8.93 -2.70 -8.52
N LYS A 66 9.88 -1.82 -8.22
CA LYS A 66 10.53 -0.98 -9.24
C LYS A 66 11.17 -1.83 -10.34
N GLN A 67 11.99 -2.80 -9.97
CA GLN A 67 12.69 -3.68 -10.91
C GLN A 67 11.71 -4.47 -11.78
N LEU A 68 10.64 -5.00 -11.21
CA LEU A 68 9.60 -5.73 -11.93
C LEU A 68 8.90 -4.83 -12.96
N VAL A 69 8.52 -3.62 -12.57
CA VAL A 69 7.85 -2.66 -13.46
C VAL A 69 8.76 -2.28 -14.63
N GLU A 70 9.96 -1.80 -14.33
CA GLU A 70 10.90 -1.29 -15.35
C GLU A 70 11.45 -2.41 -16.26
N SER A 71 11.51 -3.66 -15.80
CA SER A 71 11.97 -4.79 -16.63
C SER A 71 10.92 -5.31 -17.61
N LYS A 72 9.64 -5.28 -17.23
CA LYS A 72 8.56 -5.76 -18.10
C LYS A 72 8.01 -4.66 -19.01
N TYR A 73 7.95 -3.43 -18.52
CA TYR A 73 7.23 -2.35 -19.16
C TYR A 73 8.18 -1.22 -19.53
N SER A 74 8.67 -1.25 -20.77
CA SER A 74 9.60 -0.22 -21.29
C SER A 74 8.96 1.18 -21.38
N ASP A 75 7.63 1.24 -21.40
CA ASP A 75 6.81 2.46 -21.43
C ASP A 75 6.52 3.04 -20.03
N VAL A 76 7.00 2.39 -18.97
CA VAL A 76 6.73 2.75 -17.59
C VAL A 76 8.03 2.97 -16.84
N GLN A 77 8.16 4.17 -16.26
CA GLN A 77 9.34 4.55 -15.48
C GLN A 77 8.94 4.88 -14.05
N VAL A 78 9.63 4.31 -13.06
CA VAL A 78 9.38 4.63 -11.65
C VAL A 78 10.13 5.90 -11.31
N VAL A 79 9.39 6.97 -10.99
CA VAL A 79 9.97 8.30 -10.73
C VAL A 79 10.18 8.58 -9.25
N TYR A 80 9.42 7.90 -8.40
CA TYR A 80 9.47 8.07 -6.96
C TYR A 80 8.92 6.83 -6.25
N GLY A 81 9.35 6.62 -5.01
CA GLY A 81 8.78 5.62 -4.12
C GLY A 81 8.86 6.11 -2.68
N ASP A 82 7.79 5.92 -1.93
CA ASP A 82 7.69 6.30 -0.52
C ASP A 82 7.01 5.17 0.24
N THR A 83 7.75 4.56 1.17
CA THR A 83 7.34 3.59 2.20
C THR A 83 6.56 2.36 1.74
N ASP A 84 5.38 2.54 1.15
CA ASP A 84 4.47 1.53 0.64
C ASP A 84 3.88 1.86 -0.75
N SER A 85 4.37 2.91 -1.41
CA SER A 85 3.88 3.40 -2.71
C SER A 85 5.02 3.62 -3.71
N VAL A 86 4.70 3.47 -5.00
CA VAL A 86 5.58 3.82 -6.13
C VAL A 86 4.82 4.67 -7.13
N MET A 87 5.41 5.78 -7.56
CA MET A 87 4.83 6.68 -8.55
C MET A 87 5.50 6.40 -9.88
N CYS A 88 4.68 6.03 -10.87
CA CYS A 88 5.13 5.64 -12.18
C CYS A 88 4.75 6.70 -13.21
N ARG A 89 5.71 7.12 -14.04
CA ARG A 89 5.47 7.89 -15.24
C ARG A 89 5.15 6.91 -16.37
N LEU A 90 3.94 7.05 -16.90
CA LEU A 90 3.43 6.26 -18.03
C LEU A 90 3.55 7.11 -19.29
N ALA A 91 4.10 6.56 -20.37
CA ALA A 91 4.22 7.24 -21.66
C ALA A 91 2.90 7.22 -22.46
N VAL A 92 1.79 7.64 -21.83
CA VAL A 92 0.44 7.66 -22.45
C VAL A 92 -0.17 9.07 -22.38
N PRO A 93 -0.93 9.50 -23.40
CA PRO A 93 -1.43 10.88 -23.49
C PRO A 93 -2.71 11.12 -22.69
N ALA A 94 -3.50 10.09 -22.40
CA ALA A 94 -4.83 10.21 -21.81
C ALA A 94 -4.89 9.62 -20.39
N VAL A 95 -5.54 10.34 -19.46
CA VAL A 95 -5.73 9.90 -18.07
C VAL A 95 -6.46 8.56 -17.95
N PRO A 96 -7.54 8.27 -18.72
CA PRO A 96 -8.21 6.97 -18.66
C PRO A 96 -7.30 5.81 -19.07
N GLU A 97 -6.44 6.01 -20.07
CA GLU A 97 -5.46 5.01 -20.53
C GLU A 97 -4.37 4.79 -19.47
N ALA A 98 -3.90 5.88 -18.83
CA ALA A 98 -2.96 5.80 -17.71
C ALA A 98 -3.54 4.99 -16.55
N ALA A 99 -4.81 5.22 -16.19
CA ALA A 99 -5.46 4.48 -15.13
C ALA A 99 -5.65 2.99 -15.49
N ALA A 100 -6.02 2.68 -16.74
CA ALA A 100 -6.13 1.29 -17.21
C ALA A 100 -4.77 0.57 -17.14
N ARG A 101 -3.72 1.24 -17.61
CA ARG A 101 -2.34 0.72 -17.58
C ARG A 101 -1.84 0.55 -16.15
N GLY A 102 -2.09 1.52 -15.27
CA GLY A 102 -1.73 1.44 -13.85
C GLY A 102 -2.37 0.26 -13.13
N ARG A 103 -3.65 -0.04 -13.40
CA ARG A 103 -4.34 -1.23 -12.86
C ARG A 103 -3.73 -2.54 -13.36
N GLU A 104 -3.39 -2.61 -14.64
CA GLU A 104 -2.72 -3.77 -15.23
C GLU A 104 -1.36 -4.03 -14.56
N VAL A 105 -0.54 -2.99 -14.45
CA VAL A 105 0.78 -3.05 -13.80
C VAL A 105 0.64 -3.50 -12.35
N ALA A 106 -0.26 -2.89 -11.58
CA ALA A 106 -0.49 -3.25 -10.18
C ALA A 106 -0.91 -4.72 -10.01
N ALA A 107 -1.83 -5.21 -10.87
CA ALA A 107 -2.27 -6.60 -10.85
C ALA A 107 -1.14 -7.57 -11.20
N TRP A 108 -0.33 -7.26 -12.21
CA TRP A 108 0.79 -8.11 -12.61
C TRP A 108 1.88 -8.17 -11.55
N VAL A 109 2.26 -7.03 -10.96
CA VAL A 109 3.26 -6.99 -9.89
C VAL A 109 2.78 -7.75 -8.65
N SER A 110 1.50 -7.63 -8.30
CA SER A 110 0.90 -8.38 -7.17
C SER A 110 1.09 -9.89 -7.27
N GLY A 111 1.13 -10.45 -8.49
CA GLY A 111 1.37 -11.88 -8.72
C GLY A 111 2.77 -12.37 -8.30
N HIS A 112 3.71 -11.47 -7.98
CA HIS A 112 5.10 -11.79 -7.62
C HIS A 112 5.35 -11.73 -6.10
N PHE A 113 4.29 -11.53 -5.32
CA PHE A 113 4.33 -11.48 -3.85
C PHE A 113 3.44 -12.56 -3.24
N PRO A 114 3.78 -13.10 -2.06
CA PRO A 114 2.95 -14.07 -1.37
C PRO A 114 1.65 -13.42 -0.85
N SER A 115 0.56 -14.18 -0.84
CA SER A 115 -0.67 -13.76 -0.16
C SER A 115 -0.38 -13.50 1.32
N PRO A 116 -0.89 -12.41 1.94
CA PRO A 116 -1.93 -11.50 1.46
C PRO A 116 -1.43 -10.20 0.79
N ILE A 117 -0.16 -10.12 0.40
CA ILE A 117 0.43 -8.88 -0.15
C ILE A 117 -0.11 -8.64 -1.56
N ARG A 118 -0.69 -7.45 -1.77
CA ARG A 118 -1.27 -7.03 -3.05
C ARG A 118 -1.01 -5.54 -3.23
N LEU A 119 -0.67 -5.16 -4.45
CA LEU A 119 -0.55 -3.78 -4.87
C LEU A 119 -1.86 -3.37 -5.54
N GLU A 120 -2.32 -2.16 -5.23
CA GLU A 120 -3.51 -1.58 -5.81
C GLU A 120 -3.12 -0.29 -6.54
N PHE A 121 -3.77 -0.01 -7.67
CA PHE A 121 -3.61 1.27 -8.33
C PHE A 121 -4.32 2.36 -7.54
N GLU A 122 -3.59 3.40 -7.17
CA GLU A 122 -4.11 4.56 -6.45
C GLU A 122 -3.73 5.86 -7.17
N LYS A 123 -4.72 6.44 -7.87
CA LYS A 123 -4.72 7.74 -8.57
C LYS A 123 -3.83 7.88 -9.80
#